data_AF-A0AAJ7UGD2-F1
#
_entry.id   AF-A0AAJ7UGD2-F1
#
_cell.length_a   1.000
_cell.length_b   1.000
_cell.length_c   1.000
_cell.angle_alpha   90.00
_cell.angle_beta   90.00
_cell.angle_gamma   90.00
#
_symmetry.space_group_name_H-M   'P 1'
#
loop_
_entity.id
_entity.type
_entity.pdbx_description
1 polymer ?
#
loop_
_entity_poly.entity_id
_entity_poly.type
_entity_poly.pdbx_seq_one_letter_code
_entity_poly.pdbx_strand_id
1 'polypeptide(L)'
;MAPTRDVLYLLTLLLLTIVCSITAQSDQPSDEEIKRKCGFSLKQIHDCKYELCLNATAVCIAKKTDQTAEDISNCQMEECMLTRKKCESPLNKYLSKEEICEGNHFTDTDAKCLVNSRGSMDALTTCKHNGYLVDKRVCFADEWKRRIEAHALKELNEHAITKEAEQCAYDTCFQRVEDCLSSHHSEIAKNPGSKRKFSLKECAYLAVDYPHECEQIKSISGCVNSLKECIKKYPTPPPFPIGIIVGVLVGVVVLVGGGAFLYMRHKKMGPFRRPGNPIT
;
A
#
# COMPACT_ATOMS: atom_id res chain seq x y z
N MET A 1 -61.05 1.88 -30.28
CA MET A 1 -59.61 1.61 -30.47
C MET A 1 -59.08 1.05 -29.17
N ALA A 2 -58.71 -0.24 -29.15
CA ALA A 2 -58.34 -0.96 -27.95
C ALA A 2 -56.82 -0.80 -27.66
N PRO A 3 -56.41 -0.37 -26.45
CA PRO A 3 -55.00 -0.37 -26.05
C PRO A 3 -54.69 -1.73 -25.42
N THR A 4 -54.52 -2.78 -26.22
CA THR A 4 -54.56 -4.15 -25.70
C THR A 4 -53.44 -5.02 -26.26
N ARG A 5 -52.26 -4.92 -25.64
CA ARG A 5 -51.40 -6.07 -25.24
C ARG A 5 -50.01 -5.61 -24.79
N ASP A 6 -49.42 -4.63 -25.48
CA ASP A 6 -48.00 -4.29 -25.27
C ASP A 6 -47.78 -3.47 -23.99
N VAL A 7 -48.72 -2.60 -23.63
CA VAL A 7 -48.65 -1.81 -22.39
C VAL A 7 -48.85 -2.70 -21.15
N LEU A 8 -49.71 -3.72 -21.26
CA LEU A 8 -49.97 -4.66 -20.17
C LEU A 8 -48.78 -5.60 -19.96
N TYR A 9 -48.06 -5.98 -21.03
CA TYR A 9 -46.82 -6.76 -20.97
C TYR A 9 -45.66 -5.98 -20.35
N LEU A 10 -45.50 -4.70 -20.71
CA LEU A 10 -44.47 -3.84 -20.10
C LEU A 10 -44.75 -3.59 -18.62
N LEU A 11 -46.00 -3.39 -18.21
CA LEU A 11 -46.38 -3.24 -16.81
C LEU A 11 -46.22 -4.54 -16.00
N THR A 12 -46.52 -5.70 -16.60
CA THR A 12 -46.27 -6.99 -15.93
C THR A 12 -44.79 -7.34 -15.85
N LEU A 13 -43.96 -7.01 -16.85
CA LEU A 13 -42.51 -7.12 -16.76
C LEU A 13 -41.91 -6.17 -15.71
N LEU A 14 -42.42 -4.94 -15.61
CA LEU A 14 -42.02 -3.99 -14.55
C LEU A 14 -42.44 -4.49 -13.16
N LEU A 15 -43.64 -5.07 -13.02
CA LEU A 15 -44.11 -5.63 -11.75
C LEU A 15 -43.37 -6.93 -11.39
N LEU A 16 -42.99 -7.76 -12.36
CA LEU A 16 -42.18 -8.97 -12.12
C LEU A 16 -40.74 -8.65 -11.74
N THR A 17 -40.11 -7.59 -12.26
CA THR A 17 -38.79 -7.14 -11.80
C THR A 17 -38.85 -6.49 -10.41
N ILE A 18 -39.95 -5.81 -10.08
CA ILE A 18 -40.16 -5.25 -8.73
C ILE A 18 -40.41 -6.36 -7.71
N VAL A 19 -41.15 -7.43 -8.06
CA VAL A 19 -41.46 -8.54 -7.14
C VAL A 19 -40.29 -9.54 -7.00
N CYS A 20 -39.47 -9.76 -8.03
CA CYS A 20 -38.24 -10.57 -7.89
C CYS A 20 -37.12 -9.90 -7.08
N SER A 21 -37.26 -8.61 -6.74
CA SER A 21 -36.28 -7.91 -5.89
C SER A 21 -36.56 -8.06 -4.39
N ILE A 22 -37.64 -8.75 -4.00
CA ILE A 22 -38.08 -8.85 -2.59
C ILE A 22 -37.63 -10.18 -1.94
N THR A 23 -37.10 -11.14 -2.71
CA THR A 23 -36.60 -12.44 -2.21
C THR A 23 -35.08 -12.57 -2.28
N ALA A 24 -34.37 -11.47 -2.00
CA ALA A 24 -33.03 -11.53 -1.45
C ALA A 24 -33.05 -10.68 -0.17
N GLN A 25 -33.60 -11.23 0.91
CA GLN A 25 -33.46 -10.66 2.23
C GLN A 25 -31.98 -10.75 2.59
N SER A 26 -31.25 -9.72 2.16
CA SER A 26 -29.81 -9.70 2.22
C SER A 26 -29.41 -9.61 3.67
N ASP A 27 -28.46 -10.45 4.06
CA ASP A 27 -27.79 -10.52 5.36
C ASP A 27 -26.90 -9.26 5.58
N GLN A 28 -27.38 -8.08 5.16
CA GLN A 28 -26.70 -6.79 5.29
C GLN A 28 -27.17 -6.10 6.57
N PRO A 29 -26.22 -5.55 7.36
CA PRO A 29 -26.55 -4.82 8.58
C PRO A 29 -27.38 -3.58 8.24
N SER A 30 -28.36 -3.26 9.09
CA SER A 30 -29.17 -2.05 8.90
C SER A 30 -28.34 -0.79 9.12
N ASP A 31 -28.75 0.31 8.51
CA ASP A 31 -28.04 1.59 8.62
C ASP A 31 -27.95 2.09 10.08
N GLU A 32 -28.99 1.82 10.87
CA GLU A 32 -29.08 2.09 12.30
C GLU A 32 -28.07 1.27 13.10
N GLU A 33 -27.87 0.00 12.73
CA GLU A 33 -26.88 -0.87 13.35
C GLU A 33 -25.46 -0.39 13.03
N ILE A 34 -25.20 -0.02 11.77
CA ILE A 34 -23.93 0.54 11.33
C ILE A 34 -23.67 1.86 12.06
N LYS A 35 -24.66 2.74 12.15
CA LYS A 35 -24.54 4.02 12.87
C LYS A 35 -24.20 3.82 14.34
N ARG A 36 -24.86 2.88 15.00
CA ARG A 36 -24.61 2.55 16.41
C ARG A 36 -23.19 2.02 16.62
N LYS A 37 -22.68 1.17 15.72
CA LYS A 37 -21.39 0.48 15.91
C LYS A 37 -20.19 1.26 15.35
N CYS A 38 -20.35 1.82 14.16
CA CYS A 38 -19.28 2.43 13.37
C CYS A 38 -19.25 3.96 13.51
N GLY A 39 -20.32 4.58 14.00
CA GLY A 39 -20.42 6.03 14.20
C GLY A 39 -20.74 6.82 12.93
N PHE A 40 -21.10 6.14 11.83
CA PHE A 40 -21.56 6.74 10.58
C PHE A 40 -22.69 5.90 9.99
N SER A 41 -23.44 6.47 9.05
CA SER A 41 -24.48 5.77 8.30
C SER A 41 -24.06 5.63 6.83
N LEU A 42 -24.31 4.46 6.24
CA LEU A 42 -24.11 4.23 4.80
C LEU A 42 -25.07 5.08 3.99
N LYS A 43 -26.29 5.30 4.49
CA LYS A 43 -27.25 6.23 3.90
C LYS A 43 -26.69 7.66 3.88
N GLN A 44 -26.13 8.14 4.98
CA GLN A 44 -25.51 9.47 5.05
C GLN A 44 -24.34 9.61 4.09
N ILE A 45 -23.50 8.58 3.95
CA ILE A 45 -22.41 8.56 2.97
C ILE A 45 -22.95 8.59 1.54
N HIS A 46 -23.99 7.80 1.25
CA HIS A 46 -24.66 7.81 -0.06
C HIS A 46 -25.26 9.17 -0.39
N ASP A 47 -26.03 9.75 0.54
CA ASP A 47 -26.68 11.05 0.37
C ASP A 47 -25.62 12.15 0.17
N CYS A 48 -24.52 12.14 0.94
CA CYS A 48 -23.37 13.03 0.74
C CYS A 48 -22.82 12.94 -0.70
N LYS A 49 -22.57 11.71 -1.19
CA LYS A 49 -22.05 11.51 -2.55
C LYS A 49 -22.99 12.03 -3.61
N TYR A 50 -24.29 11.73 -3.47
CA TYR A 50 -25.31 12.12 -4.42
C TYR A 50 -25.46 13.65 -4.49
N GLU A 51 -25.68 14.29 -3.34
CA GLU A 51 -25.91 15.75 -3.27
C GLU A 51 -24.69 16.55 -3.76
N LEU A 52 -23.48 16.18 -3.32
CA LEU A 52 -22.28 16.91 -3.71
C LEU A 52 -21.89 16.66 -5.17
N CYS A 53 -22.15 15.47 -5.72
CA CYS A 53 -21.95 15.21 -7.15
C CYS A 53 -22.96 15.99 -8.01
N LEU A 54 -24.22 16.12 -7.57
CA LEU A 54 -25.20 17.00 -8.24
C LEU A 54 -24.76 18.47 -8.22
N ASN A 55 -24.25 18.96 -7.10
CA ASN A 55 -23.73 20.32 -6.99
C ASN A 55 -22.52 20.54 -7.90
N ALA A 56 -21.57 19.60 -7.92
CA ALA A 56 -20.44 19.61 -8.84
C ALA A 56 -20.89 19.65 -10.30
N THR A 57 -21.92 18.87 -10.63
CA THR A 57 -22.51 18.83 -11.98
C THR A 57 -23.06 20.19 -12.38
N ALA A 58 -23.78 20.87 -11.50
CA ALA A 58 -24.29 22.21 -11.74
C ALA A 58 -23.15 23.24 -11.94
N VAL A 59 -22.08 23.15 -11.15
CA VAL A 59 -20.90 24.03 -11.28
C VAL A 59 -20.19 23.83 -12.63
N CYS A 60 -19.99 22.58 -13.07
CA CYS A 60 -19.37 22.26 -14.35
C CYS A 60 -20.18 22.79 -15.54
N ILE A 61 -21.52 22.67 -15.49
CA ILE A 61 -22.41 23.20 -16.54
C ILE A 61 -22.41 24.74 -16.56
N ALA A 62 -22.25 25.37 -15.40
CA ALA A 62 -22.25 26.83 -15.29
C ALA A 62 -20.97 27.50 -15.80
N LYS A 63 -19.88 26.76 -16.01
CA LYS A 63 -18.66 27.28 -16.66
C LYS A 63 -18.96 27.55 -18.15
N LYS A 64 -19.11 28.83 -18.54
CA LYS A 64 -19.29 29.31 -19.94
C LYS A 64 -17.94 29.81 -20.52
N THR A 65 -17.66 29.91 -21.83
CA THR A 65 -18.45 29.82 -23.09
C THR A 65 -17.83 28.95 -24.19
N ASP A 66 -16.62 28.39 -23.99
CA ASP A 66 -15.89 27.64 -25.04
C ASP A 66 -15.72 26.16 -24.73
N GLN A 67 -16.45 25.63 -23.75
CA GLN A 67 -16.37 24.23 -23.36
C GLN A 67 -17.20 23.34 -24.29
N THR A 68 -16.58 22.27 -24.76
CA THR A 68 -17.27 21.20 -25.48
C THR A 68 -18.12 20.37 -24.52
N ALA A 69 -19.05 19.58 -25.07
CA ALA A 69 -19.80 18.61 -24.27
C ALA A 69 -18.88 17.60 -23.54
N GLU A 70 -17.73 17.32 -24.15
CA GLU A 70 -16.68 16.49 -23.57
C GLU A 70 -16.03 17.15 -22.36
N ASP A 71 -15.68 18.43 -22.44
CA ASP A 71 -15.08 19.18 -21.32
C ASP A 71 -16.01 19.24 -20.10
N ILE A 72 -17.30 19.47 -20.33
CA ILE A 72 -18.32 19.49 -19.27
C ILE A 72 -18.41 18.11 -18.62
N SER A 73 -18.45 17.04 -19.43
CA SER A 73 -18.53 15.66 -18.92
C SER A 73 -17.28 15.25 -18.14
N ASN A 74 -16.09 15.64 -18.59
CA ASN A 74 -14.84 15.37 -17.89
C ASN A 74 -14.80 16.08 -16.53
N CYS A 75 -15.20 17.36 -16.49
CA CYS A 75 -15.35 18.12 -15.25
C CYS A 75 -16.31 17.43 -14.27
N GLN A 76 -17.47 16.99 -14.74
CA GLN A 76 -18.45 16.28 -13.91
C GLN A 76 -17.86 15.00 -13.30
N MET A 77 -17.17 14.19 -14.12
CA MET A 77 -16.56 12.94 -13.66
C MET A 77 -15.48 13.18 -12.60
N GLU A 78 -14.57 14.11 -12.85
CA GLU A 78 -13.48 14.43 -11.91
C GLU A 78 -14.01 14.94 -10.57
N GLU A 79 -14.93 15.90 -10.59
CA GLU A 79 -15.49 16.51 -9.39
C GLU A 79 -16.35 15.53 -8.57
N CYS A 80 -17.13 14.67 -9.24
CA CYS A 80 -17.90 13.62 -8.56
C CYS A 80 -17.00 12.57 -7.90
N MET A 81 -15.87 12.23 -8.52
CA MET A 81 -14.91 11.29 -7.95
C MET A 81 -14.12 11.90 -6.78
N LEU A 82 -13.76 13.18 -6.85
CA LEU A 82 -13.18 13.91 -5.72
C LEU A 82 -14.14 13.97 -4.52
N THR A 83 -15.40 14.27 -4.81
CA THR A 83 -16.49 14.27 -3.83
C THR A 83 -16.65 12.91 -3.16
N ARG A 84 -16.59 11.83 -3.93
CA ARG A 84 -16.65 10.46 -3.42
C ARG A 84 -15.61 10.21 -2.33
N LYS A 85 -14.34 10.58 -2.57
CA LYS A 85 -13.27 10.44 -1.56
C LYS A 85 -13.60 11.14 -0.24
N LYS A 86 -14.11 12.38 -0.34
CA LYS A 86 -14.48 13.18 0.83
C LYS A 86 -15.60 12.53 1.62
N CYS A 87 -16.65 12.10 0.95
CA CYS A 87 -17.80 11.45 1.59
C CYS A 87 -17.48 10.06 2.15
N GLU A 88 -16.55 9.33 1.54
CA GLU A 88 -16.12 7.99 1.99
C GLU A 88 -15.08 8.03 3.11
N SER A 89 -14.57 9.21 3.48
CA SER A 89 -13.60 9.36 4.58
C SER A 89 -13.99 8.72 5.93
N PRO A 90 -15.27 8.63 6.35
CA PRO A 90 -15.62 7.90 7.57
C PRO A 90 -15.31 6.39 7.50
N LEU A 91 -15.32 5.80 6.29
CA LEU A 91 -14.99 4.38 6.08
C LEU A 91 -13.49 4.10 6.29
N ASN A 92 -12.66 5.14 6.26
CA ASN A 92 -11.20 5.01 6.39
C ASN A 92 -10.74 4.88 7.84
N LYS A 93 -11.61 5.11 8.82
CA LYS A 93 -11.25 5.16 10.25
C LYS A 93 -10.56 3.88 10.76
N TYR A 94 -10.89 2.73 10.18
CA TYR A 94 -10.42 1.42 10.62
C TYR A 94 -9.45 0.76 9.63
N LEU A 95 -9.10 1.47 8.55
CA LEU A 95 -8.19 0.98 7.52
C LEU A 95 -6.74 1.37 7.85
N SER A 96 -5.81 0.52 7.42
CA SER A 96 -4.38 0.84 7.42
C SER A 96 -4.08 2.01 6.48
N LYS A 97 -2.91 2.64 6.66
CA LYS A 97 -2.49 3.75 5.79
C LYS A 97 -2.36 3.29 4.32
N GLU A 98 -1.95 2.04 4.10
CA GLU A 98 -1.81 1.42 2.79
C GLU A 98 -3.18 1.20 2.12
N GLU A 99 -4.17 0.70 2.86
CA GLU A 99 -5.54 0.52 2.35
C GLU A 99 -6.23 1.86 2.04
N ILE A 100 -5.99 2.88 2.86
CA ILE A 100 -6.49 4.25 2.59
C ILE A 100 -5.82 4.82 1.33
N CYS A 101 -4.51 4.61 1.17
CA CYS A 101 -3.78 5.00 -0.03
C CYS A 101 -4.37 4.30 -1.26
N GLU A 102 -4.51 2.97 -1.21
CA GLU A 102 -5.02 2.15 -2.32
C GLU A 102 -6.43 2.59 -2.73
N GLY A 103 -7.35 2.74 -1.76
CA GLY A 103 -8.72 3.16 -2.05
C GLY A 103 -8.80 4.57 -2.67
N ASN A 104 -7.98 5.50 -2.21
CA ASN A 104 -7.91 6.85 -2.77
C ASN A 104 -7.33 6.84 -4.19
N HIS A 105 -6.24 6.10 -4.41
CA HIS A 105 -5.59 5.99 -5.71
C HIS A 105 -6.48 5.25 -6.72
N PHE A 106 -7.19 4.19 -6.31
CA PHE A 106 -8.16 3.51 -7.17
C PHE A 106 -9.27 4.47 -7.62
N THR A 107 -9.69 5.40 -6.75
CA THR A 107 -10.66 6.44 -7.11
C THR A 107 -10.08 7.43 -8.12
N ASP A 108 -8.79 7.77 -8.05
CA ASP A 108 -8.12 8.60 -9.07
C ASP A 108 -7.96 7.85 -10.41
N THR A 109 -7.56 6.58 -10.35
CA THR A 109 -7.47 5.69 -11.51
C THR A 109 -8.83 5.55 -12.20
N ASP A 110 -9.90 5.33 -11.43
CA ASP A 110 -11.27 5.31 -11.96
C ASP A 110 -11.59 6.62 -12.71
N ALA A 111 -11.33 7.78 -12.10
CA ALA A 111 -11.59 9.08 -12.72
C ALA A 111 -10.80 9.26 -14.03
N LYS A 112 -9.49 9.01 -13.98
CA LYS A 112 -8.60 9.10 -15.14
C LYS A 112 -9.03 8.16 -16.26
N CYS A 113 -9.41 6.92 -15.95
CA CYS A 113 -9.81 5.94 -16.95
C CYS A 113 -11.20 6.25 -17.54
N LEU A 114 -12.12 6.79 -16.75
CA LEU A 114 -13.41 7.24 -17.23
C LEU A 114 -13.28 8.42 -18.21
N VAL A 115 -12.34 9.35 -17.95
CA VAL A 115 -12.05 10.46 -18.86
C VAL A 115 -11.39 9.95 -20.15
N ASN A 116 -10.34 9.13 -20.03
CA ASN A 116 -9.47 8.79 -21.16
C ASN A 116 -9.89 7.53 -21.94
N SER A 117 -10.79 6.69 -21.40
CA SER A 117 -11.04 5.35 -21.94
C SER A 117 -12.50 4.92 -21.92
N ARG A 118 -13.45 5.87 -21.78
CA ARG A 118 -14.90 5.61 -21.88
C ARG A 118 -15.41 5.15 -23.25
N GLY A 119 -14.56 5.17 -24.28
CA GLY A 119 -14.93 4.80 -25.66
C GLY A 119 -15.32 3.33 -25.83
N SER A 120 -14.87 2.43 -24.95
CA SER A 120 -15.36 1.06 -24.87
C SER A 120 -15.21 0.48 -23.45
N MET A 121 -16.05 -0.49 -23.11
CA MET A 121 -15.95 -1.19 -21.82
C MET A 121 -14.62 -1.93 -21.65
N ASP A 122 -14.06 -2.48 -22.73
CA ASP A 122 -12.79 -3.21 -22.71
C ASP A 122 -11.61 -2.26 -22.48
N ALA A 123 -11.59 -1.10 -23.14
CA ALA A 123 -10.57 -0.09 -22.93
C ALA A 123 -10.63 0.46 -21.49
N LEU A 124 -11.83 0.74 -20.99
CA LEU A 124 -12.05 1.20 -19.62
C LEU A 124 -11.57 0.16 -18.60
N THR A 125 -11.96 -1.11 -18.79
CA THR A 125 -11.58 -2.21 -17.90
C THR A 125 -10.06 -2.40 -17.90
N THR A 126 -9.42 -2.36 -19.07
CA THR A 126 -7.96 -2.51 -19.19
C THR A 126 -7.23 -1.34 -18.52
N CYS A 127 -7.71 -0.11 -18.71
CA CYS A 127 -7.15 1.06 -18.06
C CYS A 127 -7.21 0.93 -16.53
N LYS A 128 -8.38 0.60 -15.99
CA LYS A 128 -8.59 0.43 -14.55
C LYS A 128 -7.74 -0.69 -13.99
N HIS A 129 -7.74 -1.85 -14.64
CA HIS A 129 -6.95 -3.01 -14.24
C HIS A 129 -5.46 -2.68 -14.08
N ASN A 130 -4.87 -2.06 -15.10
CA ASN A 130 -3.45 -1.68 -15.07
C ASN A 130 -3.18 -0.61 -14.00
N GLY A 131 -4.06 0.38 -13.88
CA GLY A 131 -3.93 1.42 -12.85
C GLY A 131 -3.99 0.86 -11.44
N TYR A 132 -4.93 -0.05 -11.15
CA TYR A 132 -5.06 -0.68 -9.84
C TYR A 132 -3.82 -1.49 -9.43
N LEU A 133 -3.19 -2.21 -10.37
CA LEU A 133 -1.94 -2.91 -10.10
C LEU A 133 -0.81 -1.94 -9.71
N VAL A 134 -0.69 -0.82 -10.46
CA VAL A 134 0.30 0.23 -10.18
C VAL A 134 0.03 0.88 -8.82
N ASP A 135 -1.22 1.22 -8.54
CA ASP A 135 -1.62 1.85 -7.29
C ASP A 135 -1.33 0.94 -6.09
N LYS A 136 -1.59 -0.37 -6.22
CA LYS A 136 -1.25 -1.35 -5.20
C LYS A 136 0.25 -1.41 -4.96
N ARG A 137 1.06 -1.43 -6.03
CA ARG A 137 2.53 -1.39 -5.96
C ARG A 137 2.99 -0.18 -5.16
N VAL A 138 2.49 1.01 -5.48
CA VAL A 138 2.91 2.25 -4.83
C VAL A 138 2.48 2.26 -3.37
N CYS A 139 1.22 1.93 -3.08
CA CYS A 139 0.66 2.07 -1.73
C CYS A 139 1.20 1.03 -0.74
N PHE A 140 1.54 -0.18 -1.20
CA PHE A 140 2.04 -1.26 -0.33
C PHE A 140 3.56 -1.45 -0.40
N ALA A 141 4.30 -0.58 -1.09
CA ALA A 141 5.74 -0.74 -1.30
C ALA A 141 6.52 -0.96 0.01
N ASP A 142 6.33 -0.07 0.99
CA ASP A 142 7.05 -0.12 2.28
C ASP A 142 6.65 -1.35 3.10
N GLU A 143 5.37 -1.71 3.08
CA GLU A 143 4.85 -2.89 3.80
C GLU A 143 5.43 -4.18 3.21
N TRP A 144 5.57 -4.26 1.89
CA TRP A 144 6.21 -5.39 1.22
C TRP A 144 7.71 -5.49 1.51
N LYS A 145 8.42 -4.38 1.48
CA LYS A 145 9.83 -4.32 1.87
C LYS A 145 10.04 -4.79 3.30
N ARG A 146 9.21 -4.31 4.23
CA ARG A 146 9.18 -4.77 5.63
C ARG A 146 8.93 -6.27 5.75
N ARG A 147 8.03 -6.85 4.94
CA ARG A 147 7.78 -8.31 4.92
C ARG A 147 8.99 -9.08 4.40
N ILE A 148 9.65 -8.57 3.36
CA ILE A 148 10.86 -9.15 2.80
C ILE A 148 11.98 -9.18 3.85
N GLU A 149 12.23 -8.06 4.52
CA GLU A 149 13.19 -7.96 5.61
C GLU A 149 12.86 -8.94 6.73
N ALA A 150 11.62 -8.94 7.22
CA ALA A 150 11.20 -9.84 8.29
C ALA A 150 11.36 -11.32 7.91
N HIS A 151 11.08 -11.68 6.65
CA HIS A 151 11.26 -13.04 6.15
C HIS A 151 12.75 -13.42 6.06
N ALA A 152 13.60 -12.53 5.54
CA ALA A 152 15.03 -12.77 5.47
C ALA A 152 15.65 -12.99 6.87
N LEU A 153 15.33 -12.12 7.82
CA LEU A 153 15.88 -12.18 9.17
C LEU A 153 15.42 -13.42 9.94
N LYS A 154 14.12 -13.77 9.87
CA LYS A 154 13.54 -14.84 10.69
C LYS A 154 13.63 -16.22 10.06
N GLU A 155 13.39 -16.31 8.75
CA GLU A 155 13.19 -17.59 8.06
C GLU A 155 14.43 -18.00 7.27
N LEU A 156 15.22 -17.04 6.80
CA LEU A 156 16.50 -17.30 6.13
C LEU A 156 17.72 -17.17 7.06
N ASN A 157 17.48 -16.81 8.33
CA ASN A 157 18.52 -16.63 9.36
C ASN A 157 19.61 -15.61 8.96
N GLU A 158 19.23 -14.58 8.20
CA GLU A 158 20.12 -13.47 7.89
C GLU A 158 20.24 -12.52 9.08
N HIS A 159 21.42 -11.94 9.29
CA HIS A 159 21.63 -10.97 10.38
C HIS A 159 21.26 -9.54 9.98
N ALA A 160 21.34 -9.24 8.69
CA ALA A 160 20.94 -7.98 8.09
C ALA A 160 20.80 -8.19 6.57
N ILE A 161 20.03 -7.33 5.91
CA ILE A 161 19.97 -7.25 4.45
C ILE A 161 20.35 -5.84 3.99
N THR A 162 20.97 -5.74 2.82
CA THR A 162 21.28 -4.45 2.19
C THR A 162 20.00 -3.87 1.55
N LYS A 163 19.94 -2.55 1.38
CA LYS A 163 18.80 -1.89 0.69
C LYS A 163 18.69 -2.34 -0.77
N GLU A 164 19.82 -2.64 -1.38
CA GLU A 164 19.92 -3.15 -2.76
C GLU A 164 19.35 -4.58 -2.86
N ALA A 165 19.65 -5.46 -1.89
CA ALA A 165 19.04 -6.78 -1.81
C ALA A 165 17.52 -6.70 -1.61
N GLU A 166 17.08 -5.84 -0.68
CA GLU A 166 15.66 -5.61 -0.40
C GLU A 166 14.91 -5.12 -1.65
N GLN A 167 15.46 -4.11 -2.34
CA GLN A 167 14.86 -3.56 -3.55
C GLN A 167 14.82 -4.59 -4.69
N CYS A 168 15.89 -5.35 -4.89
CA CYS A 168 15.95 -6.44 -5.87
C CYS A 168 14.86 -7.50 -5.61
N ALA A 169 14.70 -7.90 -4.34
CA ALA A 169 13.69 -8.87 -3.95
C ALA A 169 12.28 -8.29 -4.09
N TYR A 170 12.08 -7.02 -3.73
CA TYR A 170 10.83 -6.31 -3.89
C TYR A 170 10.40 -6.28 -5.35
N ASP A 171 11.26 -5.82 -6.27
CA ASP A 171 10.90 -5.72 -7.69
C ASP A 171 10.56 -7.10 -8.29
N THR A 172 11.30 -8.14 -7.91
CA THR A 172 11.10 -9.50 -8.45
C THR A 172 9.88 -10.19 -7.84
N CYS A 173 9.68 -10.08 -6.52
CA CYS A 173 8.56 -10.69 -5.84
C CYS A 173 7.25 -9.96 -6.12
N PHE A 174 7.28 -8.62 -6.16
CA PHE A 174 6.07 -7.83 -6.38
C PHE A 174 5.50 -8.03 -7.78
N GLN A 175 6.35 -8.23 -8.80
CA GLN A 175 5.86 -8.63 -10.12
C GLN A 175 5.01 -9.91 -10.07
N ARG A 176 5.42 -10.89 -9.26
CA ARG A 176 4.67 -12.15 -9.09
C ARG A 176 3.39 -11.96 -8.29
N VAL A 177 3.36 -11.01 -7.35
CA VAL A 177 2.15 -10.59 -6.63
C VAL A 177 1.13 -10.04 -7.63
N GLU A 178 1.56 -9.15 -8.52
CA GLU A 178 0.69 -8.56 -9.54
C GLU A 178 0.12 -9.61 -10.48
N ASP A 179 0.96 -10.54 -10.95
CA ASP A 179 0.53 -11.64 -11.81
C ASP A 179 -0.54 -12.50 -11.10
N CYS A 180 -0.32 -12.79 -9.81
CA CYS A 180 -1.26 -13.55 -8.97
C CYS A 180 -2.60 -12.80 -8.75
N LEU A 181 -2.54 -11.47 -8.56
CA LEU A 181 -3.71 -10.62 -8.35
C LEU A 181 -4.40 -10.17 -9.64
N SER A 182 -3.84 -10.48 -10.81
CA SER A 182 -4.28 -9.93 -12.09
C SER A 182 -5.76 -10.21 -12.36
N SER A 183 -6.19 -11.47 -12.21
CA SER A 183 -7.59 -11.86 -12.42
C SER A 183 -8.54 -11.11 -11.48
N HIS A 184 -8.17 -11.02 -10.19
CA HIS A 184 -8.98 -10.34 -9.19
C HIS A 184 -9.16 -8.85 -9.52
N HIS A 185 -8.08 -8.14 -9.86
CA HIS A 185 -8.18 -6.73 -10.28
C HIS A 185 -8.93 -6.55 -11.59
N SER A 186 -8.87 -7.50 -12.52
CA SER A 186 -9.67 -7.46 -13.75
C SER A 186 -11.17 -7.54 -13.44
N GLU A 187 -11.57 -8.40 -12.50
CA GLU A 187 -12.95 -8.51 -12.07
C GLU A 187 -13.43 -7.26 -11.31
N ILE A 188 -12.60 -6.70 -10.43
CA ILE A 188 -12.87 -5.40 -9.79
C ILE A 188 -13.02 -4.30 -10.86
N ALA A 189 -12.14 -4.25 -11.85
CA ALA A 189 -12.18 -3.25 -12.92
C ALA A 189 -13.49 -3.32 -13.73
N LYS A 190 -14.04 -4.51 -13.95
CA LYS A 190 -15.33 -4.71 -14.60
C LYS A 190 -16.50 -4.26 -13.73
N ASN A 191 -16.50 -4.63 -12.46
CA ASN A 191 -17.55 -4.28 -11.51
C ASN A 191 -17.02 -4.21 -10.06
N PRO A 192 -16.67 -3.00 -9.58
CA PRO A 192 -16.15 -2.84 -8.22
C PRO A 192 -17.17 -3.22 -7.14
N GLY A 193 -18.47 -3.06 -7.42
CA GLY A 193 -19.54 -3.32 -6.47
C GLY A 193 -19.80 -4.80 -6.19
N SER A 194 -19.52 -5.68 -7.15
CA SER A 194 -19.70 -7.13 -6.96
C SER A 194 -18.58 -7.79 -6.16
N LYS A 195 -17.44 -7.11 -5.99
CA LYS A 195 -16.26 -7.63 -5.30
C LYS A 195 -16.04 -7.02 -3.93
N ARG A 196 -17.03 -6.32 -3.39
CA ARG A 196 -16.94 -5.72 -2.05
C ARG A 196 -18.19 -5.98 -1.23
N LYS A 197 -18.01 -6.31 0.05
CA LYS A 197 -19.09 -6.44 1.03
C LYS A 197 -18.79 -5.58 2.24
N PHE A 198 -19.80 -4.87 2.74
CA PHE A 198 -19.65 -4.12 3.98
C PHE A 198 -19.52 -5.10 5.16
N SER A 199 -18.44 -4.96 5.92
CA SER A 199 -18.21 -5.69 7.16
C SER A 199 -18.58 -4.81 8.34
N LEU A 200 -19.61 -5.20 9.09
CA LEU A 200 -19.96 -4.53 10.33
C LEU A 200 -18.85 -4.68 11.39
N LYS A 201 -18.00 -5.72 11.30
CA LYS A 201 -16.89 -5.93 12.24
C LYS A 201 -15.80 -4.89 12.05
N GLU A 202 -15.39 -4.69 10.80
CA GLU A 202 -14.30 -3.78 10.43
C GLU A 202 -14.80 -2.38 10.08
N CYS A 203 -16.13 -2.17 10.05
CA CYS A 203 -16.77 -0.91 9.68
C CYS A 203 -16.27 -0.36 8.32
N ALA A 204 -16.03 -1.27 7.36
CA ALA A 204 -15.47 -0.97 6.05
C ALA A 204 -15.98 -1.94 4.98
N TYR A 205 -15.90 -1.53 3.72
CA TYR A 205 -16.14 -2.41 2.57
C TYR A 205 -14.90 -3.24 2.29
N LEU A 206 -14.97 -4.53 2.61
CA LEU A 206 -13.90 -5.51 2.39
C LEU A 206 -14.05 -6.16 1.02
N ALA A 207 -12.92 -6.53 0.42
CA ALA A 207 -12.92 -7.31 -0.81
C ALA A 207 -13.48 -8.73 -0.55
N VAL A 208 -14.28 -9.23 -1.49
CA VAL A 208 -14.85 -10.60 -1.47
C VAL A 208 -13.98 -11.48 -2.36
N ASP A 209 -13.65 -12.68 -1.88
CA ASP A 209 -12.78 -13.65 -2.57
C ASP A 209 -11.42 -13.05 -2.96
N TYR A 210 -10.89 -12.17 -2.11
CA TYR A 210 -9.56 -11.62 -2.28
C TYR A 210 -8.50 -12.70 -2.02
N PRO A 211 -7.59 -12.97 -2.97
CA PRO A 211 -6.64 -14.07 -2.85
C PRO A 211 -5.47 -13.67 -1.93
N HIS A 212 -5.70 -13.70 -0.62
CA HIS A 212 -4.73 -13.32 0.41
C HIS A 212 -3.42 -14.14 0.36
N GLU A 213 -3.44 -15.32 -0.25
CA GLU A 213 -2.25 -16.11 -0.55
C GLU A 213 -1.27 -15.35 -1.46
N CYS A 214 -1.76 -14.48 -2.36
CA CYS A 214 -0.93 -13.62 -3.20
C CYS A 214 -0.19 -12.54 -2.41
N GLU A 215 -0.44 -12.38 -1.11
CA GLU A 215 0.24 -11.40 -0.25
C GLU A 215 1.29 -12.01 0.70
N GLN A 216 1.51 -13.31 0.56
CA GLN A 216 2.42 -14.08 1.42
C GLN A 216 3.65 -14.52 0.64
N ILE A 217 4.84 -14.11 1.09
CA ILE A 217 6.14 -14.46 0.47
C ILE A 217 6.30 -15.97 0.24
N LYS A 218 5.88 -16.79 1.21
CA LYS A 218 5.99 -18.26 1.13
C LYS A 218 5.06 -18.88 0.10
N SER A 219 3.91 -18.26 -0.14
CA SER A 219 2.86 -18.78 -1.02
C SER A 219 3.09 -18.42 -2.48
N ILE A 220 3.83 -17.34 -2.74
CA ILE A 220 4.16 -16.89 -4.10
C ILE A 220 5.36 -17.69 -4.63
N SER A 221 5.07 -18.54 -5.61
CA SER A 221 6.08 -19.39 -6.27
C SER A 221 7.28 -18.56 -6.75
N GLY A 222 8.47 -18.97 -6.30
CA GLY A 222 9.75 -18.37 -6.70
C GLY A 222 10.18 -17.15 -5.88
N CYS A 223 9.31 -16.50 -5.09
CA CYS A 223 9.70 -15.30 -4.35
C CYS A 223 10.80 -15.59 -3.29
N VAL A 224 10.68 -16.68 -2.54
CA VAL A 224 11.72 -17.10 -1.57
C VAL A 224 13.08 -17.34 -2.25
N ASN A 225 13.09 -17.93 -3.45
CA ASN A 225 14.32 -18.18 -4.19
C ASN A 225 14.92 -16.87 -4.73
N SER A 226 14.11 -15.99 -5.29
CA SER A 226 14.55 -14.67 -5.74
C SER A 226 15.12 -13.84 -4.60
N LEU A 227 14.53 -13.90 -3.41
CA LEU A 227 15.07 -13.25 -2.21
C LEU A 227 16.48 -13.76 -1.87
N LYS A 228 16.68 -15.09 -1.83
CA LYS A 228 18.00 -15.69 -1.59
C LYS A 228 19.03 -15.25 -2.65
N GLU A 229 18.63 -15.21 -3.92
CA GLU A 229 19.49 -14.76 -5.01
C GLU A 229 19.88 -13.28 -4.88
N CYS A 230 18.92 -12.41 -4.53
CA CYS A 230 19.18 -10.99 -4.30
C CYS A 230 20.11 -10.75 -3.10
N ILE A 231 19.92 -11.47 -1.99
CA ILE A 231 20.82 -11.42 -0.83
C ILE A 231 22.25 -11.84 -1.22
N LYS A 232 22.38 -12.94 -1.96
CA LYS A 232 23.69 -13.41 -2.45
C LYS A 232 24.36 -12.40 -3.38
N LYS A 233 23.58 -11.70 -4.21
CA LYS A 233 24.07 -10.69 -5.16
C LYS A 233 24.54 -9.42 -4.46
N TYR A 234 23.88 -9.03 -3.37
CA TYR A 234 24.18 -7.84 -2.58
C TYR A 234 24.45 -8.20 -1.11
N PRO A 235 25.58 -8.88 -0.83
CA PRO A 235 25.87 -9.38 0.50
C PRO A 235 26.04 -8.24 1.49
N THR A 236 25.61 -8.45 2.73
CA THR A 236 25.90 -7.52 3.81
C THR A 236 27.40 -7.50 4.09
N PRO A 237 28.02 -6.30 4.20
CA PRO A 237 29.40 -6.24 4.63
C PRO A 237 29.51 -6.88 6.02
N PRO A 238 30.59 -7.64 6.29
CA PRO A 238 30.77 -8.25 7.59
C PRO A 238 30.67 -7.17 8.67
N PRO A 239 30.01 -7.42 9.81
CA PRO A 239 30.05 -6.49 10.91
C PRO A 239 31.52 -6.25 11.23
N PHE A 240 31.99 -5.00 11.11
CA PHE A 240 33.34 -4.65 11.51
C PHE A 240 33.58 -5.24 12.90
N PRO A 241 34.62 -6.05 13.10
CA PRO A 241 34.85 -6.64 14.40
C PRO A 241 35.14 -5.49 15.37
N ILE A 242 34.16 -5.17 16.20
CA ILE A 242 34.28 -4.23 17.31
C ILE A 242 35.51 -4.63 18.16
N GLY A 243 35.85 -5.92 18.18
CA GLY A 243 37.07 -6.46 18.79
C GLY A 243 38.39 -5.93 18.22
N ILE A 244 38.49 -5.54 16.94
CA ILE A 244 39.72 -4.93 16.39
C ILE A 244 39.87 -3.49 16.89
N ILE A 245 38.79 -2.71 16.95
CA ILE A 245 38.85 -1.32 17.44
C ILE A 245 39.14 -1.29 18.95
N VAL A 246 38.49 -2.15 19.72
CA VAL A 246 38.75 -2.30 21.16
C VAL A 246 40.16 -2.86 21.41
N GLY A 247 40.58 -3.87 20.63
CA GLY A 247 41.93 -4.44 20.74
C GLY A 247 43.04 -3.44 20.42
N VAL A 248 42.85 -2.60 19.39
CA VAL A 248 43.78 -1.52 19.04
C VAL A 248 43.78 -0.42 20.11
N LEU A 249 42.62 -0.01 20.63
CA LEU A 249 42.54 0.98 21.70
C LEU A 249 43.20 0.50 22.99
N VAL A 250 42.94 -0.74 23.41
CA VAL A 250 43.60 -1.34 24.59
C VAL A 250 45.11 -1.46 24.36
N GLY A 251 45.54 -1.91 23.18
CA GLY A 251 46.96 -1.98 22.82
C GLY A 251 47.66 -0.62 22.91
N VAL A 252 47.03 0.44 22.39
CA VAL A 252 47.56 1.81 22.46
C VAL A 252 47.63 2.32 23.91
N VAL A 253 46.59 2.08 24.72
CA VAL A 253 46.60 2.48 26.14
C VAL A 253 47.70 1.78 26.92
N VAL A 254 47.92 0.48 26.68
CA VAL A 254 49.01 -0.28 27.33
C VAL A 254 50.38 0.22 26.90
N LEU A 255 50.58 0.51 25.60
CA LEU A 255 51.85 1.03 25.09
C LEU A 255 52.17 2.43 25.62
N VAL A 256 51.19 3.33 25.63
CA VAL A 256 51.36 4.70 26.16
C VAL A 256 51.57 4.68 27.68
N GLY A 257 50.78 3.89 28.41
CA GLY A 257 50.91 3.73 29.86
C GLY A 257 52.25 3.09 30.26
N GLY A 258 52.66 2.04 29.57
CA GLY A 258 53.95 1.38 29.77
C GLY A 258 55.14 2.29 29.42
N GLY A 259 55.07 3.02 28.31
CA GLY A 259 56.08 3.99 27.90
C GLY A 259 56.23 5.14 28.90
N ALA A 260 55.10 5.70 29.38
CA ALA A 260 55.11 6.75 30.40
C ALA A 260 55.67 6.25 31.74
N PHE A 261 55.34 5.03 32.15
CA PHE A 261 55.89 4.41 33.36
C PHE A 261 57.40 4.21 33.28
N LEU A 262 57.90 3.67 32.16
CA LEU A 262 59.34 3.50 31.92
C LEU A 262 60.07 4.84 31.86
N TYR A 263 59.50 5.84 31.21
CA TYR A 263 60.06 7.20 31.15
C TYR A 263 60.15 7.84 32.54
N MET A 264 59.09 7.74 33.36
CA MET A 264 59.10 8.24 34.74
C MET A 264 60.13 7.49 35.62
N ARG A 265 60.27 6.17 35.44
CA ARG A 265 61.27 5.36 36.15
C ARG A 265 62.70 5.77 35.77
N HIS A 266 62.97 6.00 34.49
CA HIS A 266 64.28 6.43 34.01
C HIS A 266 64.63 7.85 34.44
N LYS A 267 63.65 8.75 34.57
CA LYS A 267 63.85 10.12 35.07
C LYS A 267 64.12 10.18 36.59
N LYS A 268 63.59 9.22 37.36
CA LYS A 268 63.88 9.09 38.81
C LYS A 268 65.28 8.51 39.09
N MET A 269 65.86 7.77 38.16
CA MET A 269 67.27 7.36 38.23
C MET A 269 68.12 8.48 37.59
N GLY A 270 68.55 9.44 38.41
CA GLY A 270 69.40 10.55 37.97
C GLY A 270 70.72 10.07 37.32
N PRO A 271 71.44 10.96 36.61
CA PRO A 271 72.60 10.59 35.82
C PRO A 271 73.70 9.96 36.68
N PHE A 272 74.23 8.84 36.20
CA PHE A 272 75.37 8.10 36.77
C PHE A 272 76.56 9.05 36.94
N ARG A 273 76.88 9.47 38.18
CA ARG A 273 78.14 10.17 38.49
C ARG A 273 79.30 9.22 38.21
N ARG A 274 80.20 9.60 37.31
CA ARG A 274 81.50 8.91 37.12
C ARG A 274 82.30 8.98 38.43
N PRO A 275 82.86 7.87 38.94
CA PRO A 275 83.83 7.94 40.01
C PRO A 275 85.15 8.51 39.49
N GLY A 276 85.70 9.47 40.23
CA GLY A 276 87.00 10.07 39.96
C GLY A 276 88.16 9.10 40.25
N ASN A 277 89.25 9.29 39.51
CA ASN A 277 90.55 8.67 39.75
C ASN A 277 91.07 8.98 41.17
N PRO A 278 91.73 8.03 41.85
CA PRO A 278 92.71 8.34 42.86
C PRO A 278 94.08 8.59 42.21
N ILE A 279 94.71 9.65 42.69
CA ILE A 279 96.13 9.95 42.57
C ILE A 279 96.90 8.93 43.43
N THR A 280 97.81 8.19 42.81
CA THR A 280 99.20 7.91 43.24
C THR A 280 99.87 7.07 42.17
#